data_AF-A0A0M2XPY2-F1
#
_entry.id   AF-A0A0M2XPY2-F1
#
_cell.length_a   1.000
_cell.length_b   1.000
_cell.length_c   1.000
_cell.angle_alpha   90.00
_cell.angle_beta   90.00
_cell.angle_gamma   90.00
#
_symmetry.space_group_name_H-M   'P 1'
#
loop_
_entity.id
_entity.type
_entity.pdbx_description
1 polymer ?
#
loop_
_entity_poly.entity_id
_entity_poly.type
_entity_poly.pdbx_seq_one_letter_code
_entity_poly.pdbx_strand_id
1 'polypeptide(L)' 'MKCQLQNFIIFLIIDVLKNNSSGIGIRMTHEINIMRGHHQSWIEFKRKVGKPVNAFDFFNLGLHIDWYDIQFE' A
#
# COMPACT_ATOMS: atom_id res chain seq x y z
N MET A 1 5.94 12.14 -20.04
CA MET A 1 6.79 11.21 -19.25
C MET A 1 6.58 11.28 -17.74
N LYS A 2 6.74 12.44 -17.05
CA LYS A 2 6.61 12.52 -15.57
C LYS A 2 5.27 12.02 -15.01
N CYS A 3 4.13 12.38 -15.61
CA CYS A 3 2.82 11.91 -15.16
C CYS A 3 2.58 10.41 -15.42
N GLN A 4 3.18 9.84 -16.46
CA GLN A 4 3.07 8.40 -16.74
C GLN A 4 3.79 7.58 -15.66
N LEU A 5 4.98 8.02 -15.25
CA LEU A 5 5.73 7.38 -14.17
C LEU A 5 5.01 7.51 -12.82
N GLN A 6 4.46 8.68 -12.49
CA GLN A 6 3.68 8.85 -11.26
C GLN A 6 2.43 7.96 -11.24
N ASN A 7 1.70 7.87 -12.35
CA ASN A 7 0.56 6.97 -12.46
C ASN A 7 0.97 5.50 -12.33
N PHE A 8 2.09 5.10 -12.94
CA PHE A 8 2.64 3.76 -12.81
C PHE A 8 3.02 3.42 -11.35
N ILE A 9 3.71 4.34 -10.66
CA ILE A 9 4.05 4.17 -9.23
C ILE A 9 2.78 4.04 -8.38
N ILE A 10 1.76 4.84 -8.64
CA ILE A 10 0.47 4.73 -7.94
C ILE A 10 -0.18 3.36 -8.18
N PHE A 11 -0.17 2.85 -9.41
CA PHE A 11 -0.70 1.52 -9.71
C PHE A 11 0.08 0.42 -8.99
N LEU A 12 1.42 0.51 -8.93
CA LEU A 12 2.24 -0.42 -8.15
C LEU A 12 1.90 -0.38 -6.67
N ILE A 13 1.72 0.81 -6.08
CA ILE A 13 1.32 0.94 -4.67
C ILE A 13 -0.05 0.29 -4.44
N ILE A 14 -1.04 0.51 -5.32
CA ILE A 14 -2.35 -0.16 -5.22
C ILE A 14 -2.21 -1.68 -5.29
N ASP A 15 -1.38 -2.19 -6.19
CA ASP A 15 -1.19 -3.62 -6.39
C ASP A 15 -0.55 -4.28 -5.16
N VAL A 16 0.51 -3.66 -4.64
CA VAL A 16 1.16 -4.03 -3.38
C VAL A 16 0.15 -4.06 -2.21
N LEU A 17 -0.71 -3.04 -2.12
CA LEU A 17 -1.76 -2.96 -1.08
C LEU A 17 -2.80 -4.10 -1.17
N LYS A 18 -2.91 -4.78 -2.31
CA LYS A 18 -3.84 -5.90 -2.51
C LYS A 18 -3.18 -7.26 -2.24
N ASN A 19 -1.89 -7.40 -2.54
CA ASN A 19 -1.25 -8.71 -2.67
C ASN A 19 -0.33 -9.08 -1.50
N ASN A 20 -0.01 -8.17 -0.56
CA ASN A 20 0.77 -8.52 0.64
C ASN A 20 0.05 -8.27 1.97
N SER A 21 0.50 -8.98 3.01
CA SER A 21 -0.09 -8.96 4.36
C SER A 21 -0.11 -7.57 4.99
N SER A 22 0.97 -6.80 4.83
CA SER A 22 1.07 -5.39 5.24
C SER A 22 0.03 -4.50 4.56
N GLY A 23 -0.22 -4.74 3.27
CA GLY A 23 -1.17 -4.00 2.45
C GLY A 23 -2.61 -4.25 2.90
N ILE A 24 -2.92 -5.49 3.23
CA ILE A 24 -4.20 -5.88 3.85
C ILE A 24 -4.39 -5.16 5.19
N GLY A 25 -3.36 -5.13 6.05
CA GLY A 25 -3.35 -4.40 7.33
C GLY A 25 -3.63 -2.91 7.16
N ILE A 26 -2.94 -2.25 6.23
CA ILE A 26 -3.15 -0.83 5.91
C ILE A 26 -4.58 -0.58 5.40
N ARG A 27 -5.12 -1.43 4.51
CA ARG A 27 -6.51 -1.29 4.02
C ARG A 27 -7.57 -1.49 5.11
N MET A 28 -7.28 -2.33 6.11
CA MET A 28 -8.17 -2.51 7.25
C MET A 28 -8.17 -1.29 8.17
N THR A 29 -7.02 -0.66 8.39
CA THR A 29 -6.82 0.43 9.37
C THR A 29 -6.94 1.84 8.79
N HIS A 30 -6.78 2.01 7.48
CA HIS A 30 -6.78 3.29 6.78
C HIS A 30 -7.78 3.32 5.62
N GLU A 31 -8.37 4.49 5.39
CA GLU A 31 -8.97 4.89 4.13
C GLU A 31 -7.85 5.32 3.19
N ILE A 32 -7.93 4.89 1.92
CA ILE A 32 -6.88 5.12 0.94
C ILE A 32 -7.49 5.92 -0.20
N ASN A 33 -7.06 7.16 -0.37
CA ASN A 33 -7.54 8.07 -1.40
C ASN A 33 -6.43 8.29 -2.43
N ILE A 34 -6.80 8.29 -3.71
CA ILE A 34 -5.85 8.51 -4.80
C ILE A 34 -6.29 9.76 -5.54
N MET A 35 -5.47 10.78 -5.48
CA MET A 35 -5.70 12.02 -6.20
C MET A 35 -4.75 12.07 -7.39
N ARG A 36 -5.33 11.98 -8.59
CA ARG A 36 -4.60 12.10 -9.85
C ARG A 36 -4.71 13.53 -10.33
N GLY A 37 -3.58 14.20 -10.52
CA GLY A 37 -3.55 15.57 -11.01
C GLY A 37 -2.71 15.71 -12.27
N HIS A 38 -2.96 16.78 -13.02
CA HIS A 38 -2.24 17.07 -14.26
C HIS A 38 -0.74 17.33 -14.05
N HIS A 39 -0.37 17.85 -12.87
CA HIS A 39 1.02 18.18 -12.53
C HIS A 39 1.62 17.27 -11.46
N GLN A 40 0.75 16.72 -10.60
CA GLN A 40 1.14 15.86 -9.50
C GLN A 40 0.00 14.92 -9.17
N SER A 41 0.35 13.70 -8.81
CA SER A 41 -0.58 12.72 -8.25
C SER A 41 -0.07 12.29 -6.88
N TRP A 42 -0.97 12.06 -5.93
CA TRP A 42 -0.63 11.57 -4.61
C TRP A 42 -1.60 10.50 -4.14
N ILE A 43 -1.13 9.71 -3.18
CA ILE A 43 -1.90 8.75 -2.42
C ILE A 43 -1.95 9.22 -0.98
N GLU A 44 -3.14 9.25 -0.41
CA GLU A 44 -3.39 9.64 0.98
C GLU A 44 -3.88 8.42 1.75
N PHE A 45 -3.29 8.21 2.93
CA PHE A 45 -3.70 7.19 3.88
C PHE A 45 -4.28 7.89 5.12
N LYS A 46 -5.61 7.84 5.26
CA LYS A 46 -6.31 8.44 6.39
C LYS A 46 -6.75 7.37 7.36
N ARG A 47 -6.27 7.44 8.60
CA ARG A 47 -6.61 6.46 9.64
C ARG A 47 -8.13 6.44 9.91
N LYS A 48 -8.72 5.25 9.98
CA LYS A 48 -10.12 5.08 10.41
C LYS A 48 -10.27 5.35 11.91
N VAL A 49 -11.38 5.98 12.27
CA VAL A 49 -11.68 6.28 13.69
C VAL A 49 -11.73 4.98 14.50
N GLY A 50 -11.12 4.99 15.69
CA GLY A 50 -11.10 3.84 16.60
C GLY A 50 -10.14 2.70 16.19
N LYS A 51 -9.40 2.82 15.10
CA LYS A 51 -8.37 1.84 14.73
C LYS A 51 -6.98 2.26 15.26
N PRO A 52 -6.24 1.35 15.92
CA PRO A 52 -4.88 1.62 16.35
C PRO A 52 -3.94 1.73 15.14
N VAL A 53 -2.89 2.54 15.27
CA VAL A 53 -1.80 2.56 14.28
C VAL A 53 -0.86 1.41 14.59
N ASN A 54 -0.72 0.49 13.65
CA ASN A 54 0.35 -0.49 13.70
C ASN A 54 1.49 -0.02 12.79
N ALA A 55 2.59 0.43 13.39
CA ALA A 55 3.75 0.90 12.63
C ALA A 55 4.33 -0.22 11.74
N PHE A 56 4.21 -1.49 12.16
CA PHE A 56 4.65 -2.63 11.36
C PHE A 56 3.94 -2.69 10.01
N ASP A 57 2.68 -2.28 9.92
CA ASP A 57 1.94 -2.33 8.66
C ASP A 57 2.55 -1.36 7.62
N PHE A 58 3.11 -0.24 8.06
CA PHE A 58 3.79 0.73 7.20
C PHE A 58 5.24 0.35 6.90
N PHE A 59 6.00 -0.12 7.89
CA PHE A 59 7.39 -0.54 7.66
C PHE A 59 7.50 -1.78 6.77
N ASN A 60 6.48 -2.65 6.80
CA ASN A 60 6.42 -3.83 5.96
C ASN A 60 5.71 -3.59 4.63
N LEU A 61 5.19 -2.38 4.35
CA LEU A 61 4.49 -2.08 3.11
C LEU A 61 5.40 -2.33 1.91
N GLY A 62 5.09 -3.36 1.13
CA GLY A 62 5.91 -3.75 -0.03
C GLY A 62 6.80 -4.96 0.21
N LEU A 63 6.86 -5.48 1.44
CA LEU A 63 7.43 -6.80 1.67
C LEU A 63 6.47 -7.86 1.13
N HIS A 64 6.87 -8.47 0.03
CA HIS A 64 6.29 -9.74 -0.41
C HIS A 64 6.78 -10.78 0.59
N ILE A 65 5.89 -11.24 1.47
CA ILE A 65 6.21 -12.43 2.26
C ILE A 65 5.74 -13.60 1.41
N ASP A 66 6.67 -14.26 0.74
CA ASP A 66 6.40 -15.52 0.05
C ASP A 66 6.14 -16.58 1.12
N TRP A 67 4.91 -16.62 1.63
CA TRP A 67 4.45 -17.60 2.64
C TRP A 67 4.37 -19.03 2.10
N TYR A 68 4.86 -19.30 0.88
CA TYR A 68 4.79 -20.61 0.25
C TYR A 68 6.13 -21.36 0.18
N ASP A 69 7.27 -20.77 0.56
CA ASP A 69 8.59 -21.45 0.49
C ASP A 69 9.23 -21.73 1.86
N ILE A 70 8.50 -21.59 2.98
CA ILE A 70 9.00 -21.97 4.32
C ILE A 70 8.22 -23.17 4.90
N GLN A 71 7.69 -24.02 4.02
CA GLN A 71 7.36 -25.39 4.38
C GLN A 71 8.20 -26.31 3.50
N PHE A 72 9.03 -27.12 4.15
CA PHE A 72 9.93 -28.15 3.61
C PHE A 72 11.36 -27.70 3.27
N GLU A 73 12.18 -27.48 4.30
CA GLU A 73 13.45 -28.20 4.48
C GLU A 73 13.66 -28.56 5.96
#